data_AF-A0A397TJE2-F1
#
_entry.id   AF-A0A397TJE2-F1
#
_cell.length_a   1.000
_cell.length_b   1.000
_cell.length_c   1.000
_cell.angle_alpha   90.00
_cell.angle_beta   90.00
_cell.angle_gamma   90.00
#
_symmetry.space_group_name_H-M   'P 1'
#
loop_
_entity.id
_entity.type
_entity.pdbx_description
1 polymer ?
#
loop_
_entity_poly.entity_id
_entity_poly.type
_entity_poly.pdbx_seq_one_letter_code
_entity_poly.pdbx_strand_id
1 'polypeptide(L)'
;MTSLPPLEPTISQLHALNVESLIYEKQRLENSIFHLNRSNEDMKEFDENDKDFQLAIKENEDLIVRHREKIKVIQDLLKERQQNGNNCITIEHTEQSVQDVNTRQENNNLNASNNIQDEEIEESEDGIYL
;
A
#
# COMPACT_ATOMS: atom_id res chain seq x y z
N MET A 1 -1.74 3.26 -19.93
CA MET A 1 -3.16 3.60 -19.66
C MET A 1 -3.23 4.12 -18.23
N THR A 2 -3.01 5.41 -18.02
CA THR A 2 -3.21 6.04 -16.69
C THR A 2 -4.71 6.20 -16.48
N SER A 3 -5.35 5.17 -15.92
CA SER A 3 -6.72 5.27 -15.43
C SER A 3 -6.76 6.40 -14.42
N LEU A 4 -7.64 7.39 -14.61
CA LEU A 4 -7.91 8.34 -13.53
C LEU A 4 -8.37 7.54 -12.31
N PRO A 5 -7.93 7.93 -11.09
CA PRO A 5 -8.46 7.33 -9.88
C PRO A 5 -9.99 7.53 -9.88
N PRO A 6 -10.76 6.52 -9.43
CA PRO A 6 -12.21 6.64 -9.34
C PRO A 6 -12.55 7.86 -8.46
N LEU A 7 -13.46 8.70 -8.97
CA LEU A 7 -13.94 9.87 -8.23
C LEU A 7 -14.57 9.43 -6.91
N GLU A 8 -14.08 9.99 -5.81
CA GLU A 8 -14.66 9.69 -4.50
C GLU A 8 -16.07 10.28 -4.38
N PRO A 9 -17.05 9.51 -3.89
CA PRO A 9 -18.37 10.05 -3.61
C PRO A 9 -18.30 11.12 -2.51
N THR A 10 -19.10 12.16 -2.71
CA THR A 10 -19.43 13.16 -1.69
C THR A 10 -20.32 12.55 -0.61
N ILE A 11 -20.37 13.18 0.57
CA ILE A 11 -21.22 12.72 1.69
C ILE A 11 -22.68 12.56 1.24
N SER A 12 -23.21 13.52 0.47
CA SER A 12 -24.58 13.45 -0.05
C SER A 12 -24.80 12.26 -0.99
N GLN A 13 -23.79 11.89 -1.78
CA GLN A 13 -23.88 10.72 -2.67
C GLN A 13 -23.86 9.39 -1.91
N LEU A 14 -23.24 9.33 -0.72
CA LEU A 14 -23.23 8.11 0.11
C LEU A 14 -24.64 7.66 0.49
N HIS A 15 -25.56 8.59 0.72
CA HIS A 15 -26.96 8.26 1.05
C HIS A 15 -27.68 7.47 -0.06
N ALA A 16 -27.28 7.67 -1.33
CA ALA A 16 -27.89 7.02 -2.48
C ALA A 16 -27.29 5.65 -2.81
N LEU A 17 -26.14 5.29 -2.23
CA LEU A 17 -25.48 4.00 -2.47
C LEU A 17 -26.24 2.86 -1.80
N ASN A 18 -26.19 1.65 -2.36
CA ASN A 18 -26.72 0.45 -1.72
C ASN A 18 -25.77 -0.07 -0.62
N VAL A 19 -26.17 -1.09 0.15
CA VAL A 19 -25.38 -1.62 1.28
C VAL A 19 -24.02 -2.16 0.83
N GLU A 20 -23.97 -2.92 -0.25
CA GLU A 20 -22.73 -3.49 -0.78
C GLU A 20 -21.75 -2.40 -1.22
N SER A 21 -22.24 -1.39 -1.94
CA SER A 21 -21.46 -0.22 -2.35
C SER A 21 -20.94 0.57 -1.14
N LEU A 22 -21.72 0.70 -0.07
CA LEU A 22 -21.28 1.32 1.17
C LEU A 22 -20.16 0.52 1.86
N ILE A 23 -20.26 -0.82 1.89
CA ILE A 23 -19.22 -1.69 2.46
C ILE A 23 -17.92 -1.55 1.66
N TYR A 24 -18.01 -1.61 0.33
CA TYR A 24 -16.87 -1.44 -0.55
C TYR A 24 -16.21 -0.05 -0.37
N GLU A 25 -17.03 1.00 -0.33
CA GLU A 25 -16.57 2.38 -0.11
C GLU A 25 -15.81 2.52 1.21
N LYS A 26 -16.36 1.95 2.30
CA LYS A 26 -15.70 1.93 3.60
C LYS A 26 -14.33 1.26 3.52
N GLN A 27 -14.24 0.08 2.92
CA GLN A 27 -12.98 -0.65 2.78
C GLN A 27 -11.95 0.14 1.94
N ARG A 28 -12.40 0.79 0.85
CA ARG A 28 -11.52 1.64 0.04
C ARG A 28 -10.96 2.81 0.84
N LEU A 29 -11.80 3.49 1.63
CA LEU A 29 -11.36 4.60 2.48
C LEU A 29 -10.41 4.13 3.60
N GLU A 30 -10.66 2.95 4.19
CA GLU A 30 -9.78 2.34 5.18
C GLU A 30 -8.38 2.03 4.58
N ASN A 31 -8.34 1.50 3.36
CA ASN A 31 -7.08 1.27 2.64
C ASN A 31 -6.36 2.58 2.30
N SER A 32 -7.09 3.61 1.86
CA SER A 32 -6.52 4.94 1.60
C SER A 32 -5.85 5.51 2.86
N ILE A 33 -6.54 5.47 4.00
CA ILE A 33 -6.00 5.89 5.29
C ILE A 33 -4.75 5.09 5.67
N PHE A 34 -4.75 3.77 5.46
CA PHE A 34 -3.59 2.93 5.73
C PHE A 34 -2.36 3.39 4.93
N HIS A 35 -2.52 3.59 3.62
CA HIS A 35 -1.43 4.05 2.75
C HIS A 35 -0.97 5.47 3.07
N LEU A 36 -1.88 6.40 3.39
CA LEU A 36 -1.53 7.76 3.79
C LEU A 36 -0.73 7.78 5.10
N ASN A 37 -1.14 7.00 6.11
CA ASN A 37 -0.37 6.89 7.35
C ASN A 37 1.01 6.30 7.09
N ARG A 38 1.10 5.23 6.28
CA ARG A 38 2.39 4.64 5.93
C ARG A 38 3.31 5.65 5.24
N SER A 39 2.78 6.37 4.25
CA SER A 39 3.54 7.42 3.54
C SER A 39 3.99 8.55 4.47
N ASN A 40 3.17 8.94 5.45
CA ASN A 40 3.55 9.95 6.43
C ASN A 40 4.71 9.50 7.31
N GLU A 41 4.69 8.24 7.77
CA GLU A 41 5.79 7.70 8.56
C GLU A 41 7.07 7.55 7.72
N ASP A 42 6.95 7.09 6.46
CA ASP A 42 8.10 6.99 5.55
C ASP A 42 8.74 8.38 5.28
N MET A 43 7.94 9.44 5.15
CA MET A 43 8.45 10.82 5.00
C MET A 43 9.17 11.33 6.26
N LYS A 44 8.60 11.08 7.45
CA LYS A 44 9.24 11.44 8.73
C LYS A 44 10.55 10.69 8.94
N GLU A 45 10.60 9.42 8.58
CA GLU A 45 11.80 8.58 8.69
C GLU A 45 12.92 9.09 7.77
N PHE A 46 12.56 9.59 6.57
CA PHE A 46 13.54 10.12 5.63
C PHE A 46 14.13 11.46 6.09
N ASP A 47 13.29 12.46 6.37
CA ASP A 47 13.70 13.74 6.95
C ASP A 47 12.51 14.47 7.60
N GLU A 48 12.45 14.46 8.93
CA GLU A 48 11.39 15.11 9.69
C GLU A 48 11.43 16.66 9.60
N ASN A 49 12.58 17.24 9.25
CA ASN A 49 12.75 18.70 9.19
C ASN A 49 12.60 19.28 7.78
N ASP A 50 12.41 18.43 6.77
CA ASP A 50 12.14 18.87 5.41
C ASP A 50 10.78 19.57 5.34
N LYS A 51 10.77 20.80 4.82
CA LYS A 51 9.57 21.65 4.79
C LYS A 51 8.53 21.15 3.80
N ASP A 52 8.96 20.55 2.70
CA ASP A 52 8.05 20.02 1.68
C ASP A 52 7.38 18.74 2.20
N PHE A 53 8.12 17.91 2.93
CA PHE A 53 7.54 16.75 3.63
C PHE A 53 6.58 17.16 4.73
N GLN A 54 6.91 18.17 5.55
CA GLN A 54 5.98 18.68 6.56
C GLN A 54 4.67 19.19 5.94
N LEU A 55 4.75 19.85 4.79
CA LEU A 55 3.56 20.31 4.06
C LEU A 55 2.75 19.12 3.53
N ALA A 56 3.40 18.15 2.90
CA ALA A 56 2.72 16.96 2.36
C ALA A 56 2.07 16.11 3.46
N ILE A 57 2.75 15.92 4.59
CA ILE A 57 2.21 15.22 5.77
C ILE A 57 0.94 15.91 6.25
N LYS A 58 0.96 17.24 6.37
CA LYS A 58 -0.19 18.03 6.80
C LYS A 58 -1.38 17.88 5.84
N GLU A 59 -1.14 17.94 4.54
CA GLU A 59 -2.20 17.74 3.53
C GLU A 59 -2.79 16.32 3.61
N ASN A 60 -1.94 15.32 3.83
CA ASN A 60 -2.38 13.93 4.05
C ASN A 60 -3.20 13.78 5.33
N GLU A 61 -2.81 14.45 6.43
CA GLU A 61 -3.56 14.46 7.68
C GLU A 61 -4.96 15.05 7.51
N ASP A 62 -5.09 16.18 6.80
CA ASP A 62 -6.38 16.79 6.47
C ASP A 62 -7.25 15.84 5.60
N LEU A 63 -6.62 15.09 4.69
CA LEU A 63 -7.31 14.08 3.88
C LEU A 63 -7.77 12.88 4.74
N ILE A 64 -6.93 12.39 5.64
CA ILE A 64 -7.26 11.31 6.58
C ILE A 64 -8.46 11.68 7.45
N VAL A 65 -8.51 12.92 7.97
CA VAL A 65 -9.65 13.42 8.76
C VAL A 65 -10.94 13.33 7.93
N ARG A 66 -10.94 13.83 6.70
CA ARG A 66 -12.09 13.76 5.79
C ARG A 66 -12.51 12.32 5.48
N HIS A 67 -11.56 11.40 5.26
CA HIS A 67 -11.87 9.99 5.05
C HIS A 67 -12.51 9.35 6.29
N ARG A 68 -12.02 9.67 7.50
CA ARG A 68 -12.61 9.19 8.77
C ARG A 68 -14.04 9.69 8.96
N GLU A 69 -14.31 10.95 8.63
CA GLU A 69 -15.66 11.51 8.65
C GLU A 69 -16.60 10.76 7.71
N LYS A 70 -16.16 10.49 6.47
CA LYS A 70 -16.94 9.68 5.51
C LYS A 70 -17.20 8.27 6.03
N ILE A 71 -16.19 7.59 6.58
CA ILE A 71 -16.36 6.26 7.18
C ILE A 71 -17.41 6.28 8.29
N LYS A 72 -17.41 7.31 9.14
CA LYS A 72 -18.42 7.47 10.20
C LYS A 72 -19.84 7.56 9.62
N VAL A 73 -20.04 8.40 8.59
CA VAL A 73 -21.33 8.50 7.89
C VAL A 73 -21.75 7.15 7.30
N ILE A 74 -20.83 6.44 6.66
CA ILE A 74 -21.10 5.11 6.10
C ILE A 74 -21.53 4.12 7.19
N GLN A 75 -20.83 4.10 8.32
CA GLN A 75 -21.18 3.23 9.45
C GLN A 75 -22.58 3.54 10.01
N ASP A 76 -22.94 4.82 10.12
CA ASP A 76 -24.25 5.23 10.61
C ASP A 76 -25.36 4.82 9.62
N LEU A 77 -25.13 4.97 8.31
CA LEU A 77 -26.06 4.51 7.27
C LEU A 77 -26.23 2.98 7.25
N LEU A 78 -25.15 2.22 7.45
CA LEU A 78 -25.21 0.77 7.53
C LEU A 78 -26.02 0.31 8.74
N LYS A 79 -25.83 0.95 9.91
CA LYS A 79 -26.61 0.67 11.12
C LYS A 79 -28.08 1.00 10.94
N GLU A 80 -28.40 2.17 10.37
CA GLU A 80 -29.77 2.59 10.10
C GLU A 80 -30.50 1.57 9.21
N ARG A 81 -29.83 1.11 8.14
CA ARG A 81 -30.41 0.12 7.22
C ARG A 81 -30.57 -1.26 7.85
N GLN A 82 -29.66 -1.65 8.74
CA GLN A 82 -29.78 -2.89 9.50
C GLN A 82 -30.95 -2.85 10.50
N GLN A 83 -31.25 -1.68 11.08
CA GLN A 83 -32.38 -1.52 12.00
C GLN A 83 -33.73 -1.45 11.27
N ASN A 84 -33.75 -0.86 10.07
CA ASN A 84 -34.97 -0.69 9.28
C ASN A 84 -35.32 -1.93 8.43
N GLY A 85 -34.33 -2.76 8.10
CA GLY A 85 -34.52 -4.03 7.41
C GLY A 85 -34.34 -5.21 8.35
N ASN A 86 -35.39 -5.99 8.61
CA ASN A 86 -35.32 -7.28 9.32
C ASN A 86 -34.44 -8.35 8.61
N ASN A 87 -33.56 -7.98 7.69
CA ASN A 87 -32.62 -8.86 7.01
C ASN A 87 -31.19 -8.53 7.48
N CYS A 88 -30.78 -9.28 8.51
CA CYS A 88 -29.40 -9.42 8.93
C CYS A 88 -28.55 -9.88 7.74
N ILE A 89 -27.69 -9.02 7.22
CA ILE A 89 -26.58 -9.46 6.38
C ILE A 89 -25.45 -9.82 7.36
N THR A 90 -25.21 -11.10 7.52
CA THR A 90 -24.04 -11.64 8.22
C THR A 90 -22.81 -11.15 7.47
N ILE A 91 -22.08 -10.19 8.02
CA ILE A 91 -20.77 -9.81 7.49
C ILE A 91 -19.82 -10.94 7.89
N GLU A 92 -19.57 -11.86 6.97
CA GLU A 92 -18.46 -12.79 7.11
C GLU A 92 -17.18 -11.95 7.10
N HIS A 93 -16.55 -11.84 8.27
CA HIS A 93 -15.18 -11.38 8.40
C HIS A 93 -14.28 -12.43 7.73
N THR A 94 -14.17 -12.38 6.40
CA THR A 94 -13.07 -13.07 5.73
C THR A 94 -11.82 -12.25 6.03
N GLU A 95 -11.15 -12.60 7.12
CA GLU A 95 -9.74 -12.29 7.34
C GLU A 95 -8.93 -12.94 6.21
N GLN A 96 -8.92 -12.31 5.03
CA GLN A 96 -7.93 -12.58 4.02
C GLN A 96 -6.62 -11.96 4.51
N SER A 97 -5.96 -12.73 5.37
CA SER A 97 -4.51 -12.74 5.54
C SER A 97 -3.89 -12.70 4.14
N VAL A 98 -3.46 -11.51 3.71
CA VAL A 98 -2.58 -11.37 2.55
C VAL A 98 -1.23 -11.93 2.98
N GLN A 99 -1.08 -13.24 2.82
CA GLN A 99 0.24 -13.87 2.77
C GLN A 99 0.87 -13.42 1.46
N ASP A 100 1.71 -12.38 1.52
CA ASP A 100 2.68 -12.14 0.47
C ASP A 100 3.71 -13.28 0.50
N VAL A 101 3.37 -14.35 -0.21
CA VAL A 101 4.29 -15.41 -0.61
C VAL A 101 5.21 -14.82 -1.67
N ASN A 102 6.26 -14.12 -1.24
CA ASN A 102 7.33 -13.72 -2.14
C ASN A 102 8.22 -14.95 -2.41
N THR A 103 7.84 -15.69 -3.45
CA THR A 103 8.58 -16.80 -4.02
C THR A 103 9.85 -16.25 -4.68
N ARG A 104 10.95 -16.14 -3.92
CA ARG A 104 12.28 -15.96 -4.51
C ARG A 104 12.88 -17.34 -4.78
N GLN A 105 12.79 -17.73 -6.03
CA GLN A 105 13.35 -18.94 -6.60
C GLN A 105 14.89 -18.79 -6.66
N GLU A 106 15.60 -19.26 -5.64
CA GLU A 106 17.04 -19.51 -5.70
C GLU A 106 17.28 -21.02 -5.68
N ASN A 107 17.07 -21.65 -6.84
CA ASN A 107 17.66 -22.95 -7.13
C ASN A 107 19.04 -22.71 -7.75
N ASN A 108 20.10 -22.97 -6.99
CA ASN A 108 21.19 -23.85 -7.45
C ASN A 108 22.02 -24.31 -6.26
N ASN A 109 21.95 -25.62 -6.04
CA ASN A 109 22.42 -26.34 -4.88
C ASN A 109 23.82 -26.92 -5.14
N LEU A 110 24.75 -26.61 -4.24
CA LEU A 110 25.82 -27.44 -3.68
C LEU A 110 26.79 -28.23 -4.59
N ASN A 111 28.05 -27.78 -4.55
CA ASN A 111 29.17 -28.45 -3.83
C ASN A 111 30.16 -29.36 -4.61
N ALA A 112 31.42 -29.21 -4.17
CA ALA A 112 32.52 -30.16 -4.13
C ALA A 112 33.54 -30.24 -5.31
N SER A 113 34.73 -29.71 -4.97
CA SER A 113 36.03 -30.41 -5.01
C SER A 113 36.97 -30.25 -6.23
N ASN A 114 38.11 -29.61 -5.89
CA ASN A 114 39.48 -30.03 -6.15
C ASN A 114 40.17 -29.73 -7.50
N ASN A 115 41.07 -28.73 -7.41
CA ASN A 115 42.53 -28.86 -7.52
C ASN A 115 43.20 -28.71 -8.91
N ILE A 116 44.42 -28.13 -8.84
CA ILE A 116 45.51 -28.03 -9.85
C ILE A 116 45.32 -26.87 -10.86
N GLN A 117 46.28 -26.01 -11.19
CA GLN A 117 47.54 -25.45 -10.64
C GLN A 117 48.00 -24.44 -11.72
N ASP A 118 48.90 -23.53 -11.35
CA ASP A 118 49.79 -22.75 -12.25
C ASP A 118 49.11 -21.61 -13.05
N GLU A 119 49.61 -20.38 -13.12
CA GLU A 119 50.99 -19.88 -13.10
C GLU A 119 50.94 -18.38 -12.74
N GLU A 120 51.80 -17.92 -11.81
CA GLU A 120 52.25 -16.53 -11.75
C GLU A 120 53.15 -16.27 -12.98
N ILE A 121 53.05 -15.10 -13.61
CA ILE A 121 54.12 -14.32 -14.29
C ILE A 121 53.44 -13.01 -14.74
N GLU A 122 53.63 -11.88 -14.04
CA GLU A 122 54.74 -10.91 -14.11
C GLU A 122 54.44 -9.75 -15.08
N GLU A 123 54.53 -8.53 -14.54
CA GLU A 123 54.41 -7.26 -15.24
C GLU A 123 55.45 -7.13 -16.36
N SER A 124 55.08 -6.48 -17.47
CA SER A 124 56.04 -5.72 -18.28
C SER A 124 55.32 -4.64 -19.09
N GLU A 125 55.79 -3.41 -18.87
CA GLU A 125 55.53 -2.20 -19.64
C GLU A 125 56.03 -2.32 -21.09
N ASP A 126 55.71 -1.29 -21.87
CA ASP A 126 56.25 -0.89 -23.18
C ASP A 126 55.69 -1.54 -24.46
N GLY A 127 55.19 -0.66 -25.34
CA GLY A 127 55.10 -0.97 -26.77
C GLY A 127 54.06 -0.19 -27.57
N ILE A 128 54.28 1.11 -27.77
CA ILE A 128 53.68 1.86 -28.89
C ILE A 128 54.08 1.18 -30.20
N TYR A 129 53.14 0.89 -31.10
CA TYR A 129 53.43 0.88 -32.54
C TYR A 129 52.28 1.49 -33.34
N LEU A 130 52.72 2.37 -34.25
CA LEU A 130 52.02 3.27 -35.18
C LEU A 130 50.93 2.64 -36.04
#